data_AF-A0A2U9BVJ6-F1
#
_entry.id   AF-A0A2U9BVJ6-F1
#
_cell.length_a   1.000
_cell.length_b   1.000
_cell.length_c   1.000
_cell.angle_alpha   90.00
_cell.angle_beta   90.00
_cell.angle_gamma   90.00
#
_symmetry.space_group_name_H-M   'P 1'
#
loop_
_entity.id
_entity.type
_entity.pdbx_description
1 polymer ?
#
loop_
_entity_poly.entity_id
_entity_poly.type
_entity_poly.pdbx_seq_one_letter_code
_entity_poly.pdbx_strand_id
1 'polypeptide(L)'
;MPFMALLLNEVKACGGILIDRSWVLTAAHCTDITKVWLGTHSIKAKEKKSRKVLKVKKSYPHPHYDPKTHANDLMLLKLESSVKETKTVKCLKVGNTNTDPAAGTHCTVAGWGRTNYSVPKMSDVLMSVNVTVIARVKCNSPEYYNSDPVITSSMICAGSDGKKETDTCRGDSGGPLLCGGALVGVTSFGIECGLIGNPGVYSYLSAKQLDWIKETMKKLLHQDDCVQYADSCVSMVRPHPLSSTHKDKSVHQGGFQCFSPSHQRERSEEMFHQRDFTVFLSCLALVIVQSSHGSEIIGGKEVEPHSLPFMALLQKDKPQCGGILIDRSWVLTAAHCTDMKKVLLGVHSIKADEKNSRQVIKVKKSYPHPCYDPVEHDNDLMLLKLGKSVKETKTVKCLKVGNTIKEPSAGTHCTVAGWGRTNNAVAKMSDVLMSVNVTVIARVTCNSPEYYNSKPVITSSMICAGSDGKKNTDTCRGDSGGPLLCGGALVGVTSFGIKCGLIKKPGVYSYLSAKQLHWIKMTMKKSDA
;
A
#
# COMPACT_ATOMS: atom_id res chain seq x y z
N MET A 1 -33.73 -12.93 -2.75
CA MET A 1 -32.79 -11.98 -2.10
C MET A 1 -31.80 -11.47 -3.16
N PRO A 2 -31.67 -10.15 -3.40
CA PRO A 2 -30.96 -9.62 -4.59
C PRO A 2 -29.42 -9.59 -4.47
N PHE A 3 -28.87 -9.94 -3.31
CA PHE A 3 -27.42 -10.05 -3.06
C PHE A 3 -26.88 -11.46 -3.23
N MET A 4 -27.74 -12.45 -3.49
CA MET A 4 -27.32 -13.85 -3.60
C MET A 4 -26.46 -14.08 -4.84
N ALA A 5 -25.33 -14.72 -4.64
CA ALA A 5 -24.47 -15.29 -5.67
C ALA A 5 -24.57 -16.81 -5.64
N LEU A 6 -24.79 -17.42 -6.80
CA LEU A 6 -24.51 -18.85 -7.01
C LEU A 6 -23.09 -18.97 -7.56
N LEU A 7 -22.25 -19.72 -6.85
CA LEU A 7 -20.83 -19.90 -7.15
C LEU A 7 -20.63 -21.29 -7.76
N LEU A 8 -19.85 -21.36 -8.84
CA LEU A 8 -19.67 -22.59 -9.62
C LEU A 8 -18.20 -22.79 -10.00
N ASN A 9 -17.71 -24.01 -9.83
CA ASN A 9 -16.55 -24.54 -10.56
C ASN A 9 -17.03 -25.70 -11.47
N GLU A 10 -16.15 -26.63 -11.86
CA GLU A 10 -16.52 -27.74 -12.75
C GLU A 10 -17.23 -28.91 -12.05
N VAL A 11 -17.10 -29.02 -10.72
CA VAL A 11 -17.56 -30.17 -9.92
C VAL A 11 -18.41 -29.79 -8.68
N LYS A 12 -18.34 -28.54 -8.23
CA LYS A 12 -18.97 -28.03 -6.99
C LYS A 12 -19.76 -26.75 -7.26
N ALA A 13 -20.86 -26.59 -6.53
CA ALA A 13 -21.57 -25.34 -6.36
C ALA A 13 -21.53 -24.87 -4.88
N CYS A 14 -21.57 -23.56 -4.66
CA CYS A 14 -21.65 -22.91 -3.36
C CYS A 14 -22.56 -21.67 -3.41
N GLY A 15 -23.00 -21.20 -2.25
CA GLY A 15 -23.59 -19.88 -2.06
C GLY A 15 -22.53 -18.78 -1.88
N GLY A 16 -22.97 -17.53 -2.03
CA GLY A 16 -22.17 -16.35 -1.74
C GLY A 16 -23.03 -15.09 -1.64
N ILE A 17 -22.44 -14.01 -1.14
CA ILE A 17 -23.07 -12.70 -0.94
C ILE A 17 -22.30 -11.65 -1.71
N LEU A 18 -22.94 -10.94 -2.64
CA LEU A 18 -22.39 -9.71 -3.22
C LEU A 18 -22.35 -8.62 -2.14
N ILE A 19 -21.14 -8.26 -1.68
CA ILE A 19 -20.94 -7.26 -0.62
C ILE A 19 -20.49 -5.89 -1.16
N ASP A 20 -19.84 -5.87 -2.33
CA ASP A 20 -19.60 -4.69 -3.17
C ASP A 20 -19.73 -5.08 -4.65
N ARG A 21 -19.87 -4.10 -5.53
CA ARG A 21 -19.98 -4.26 -6.99
C ARG A 21 -18.88 -5.12 -7.61
N SER A 22 -17.72 -5.29 -6.99
CA SER A 22 -16.64 -6.16 -7.47
C SER A 22 -16.31 -7.34 -6.56
N TRP A 23 -17.07 -7.57 -5.48
CA TRP A 23 -16.68 -8.44 -4.38
C TRP A 23 -17.81 -9.33 -3.88
N VAL A 24 -17.53 -10.63 -3.83
CA VAL A 24 -18.42 -11.64 -3.23
C VAL A 24 -17.75 -12.26 -2.01
N LEU A 25 -18.48 -12.35 -0.90
CA LEU A 25 -18.11 -13.09 0.30
C LEU A 25 -18.68 -14.51 0.23
N THR A 26 -17.92 -15.50 0.66
CA THR A 26 -18.29 -16.93 0.70
C THR A 26 -17.43 -17.67 1.75
N ALA A 27 -17.55 -19.00 1.83
CA ALA A 27 -16.71 -19.85 2.65
C ALA A 27 -15.36 -20.15 1.94
N ALA A 28 -14.27 -20.31 2.70
CA ALA A 28 -12.94 -20.64 2.15
C ALA A 28 -12.87 -22.06 1.58
N HIS A 29 -13.60 -23.02 2.16
CA HIS A 29 -13.71 -24.38 1.64
C HIS A 29 -14.49 -24.49 0.30
N CYS A 30 -15.03 -23.38 -0.22
CA CYS A 30 -15.54 -23.27 -1.58
C CYS A 30 -14.41 -22.89 -2.55
N THR A 31 -13.42 -23.78 -2.71
CA THR A 31 -12.25 -23.54 -3.56
C THR A 31 -12.58 -23.51 -5.05
N ASP A 32 -11.65 -22.97 -5.84
CA ASP A 32 -11.59 -23.11 -7.31
C ASP A 32 -12.81 -22.56 -8.08
N ILE A 33 -13.62 -21.71 -7.45
CA ILE A 33 -14.77 -21.04 -8.08
C ILE A 33 -14.28 -20.21 -9.28
N THR A 34 -14.69 -20.61 -10.48
CA THR A 34 -14.37 -19.89 -11.73
C THR A 34 -15.49 -18.96 -12.16
N LYS A 35 -16.75 -19.24 -11.77
CA LYS A 35 -17.96 -18.57 -12.25
C LYS A 35 -18.86 -18.13 -11.09
N VAL A 36 -19.40 -16.92 -11.21
CA VAL A 36 -20.32 -16.28 -10.26
C VAL A 36 -21.58 -15.89 -11.02
N TRP A 37 -22.75 -16.33 -10.55
CA TRP A 37 -24.06 -15.99 -11.11
C TRP A 37 -24.84 -15.11 -10.12
N LEU A 38 -25.10 -13.86 -10.51
CA LEU A 38 -25.88 -12.87 -9.76
C LEU A 38 -27.24 -12.64 -10.41
N GLY A 39 -28.26 -12.29 -9.63
CA GLY A 39 -29.61 -12.01 -10.17
C GLY A 39 -30.32 -13.25 -10.73
N THR A 40 -29.87 -14.43 -10.32
CA THR A 40 -30.49 -15.73 -10.59
C THR A 40 -31.59 -16.01 -9.58
N HIS A 41 -32.69 -16.63 -10.01
CA HIS A 41 -33.62 -17.31 -9.11
C HIS A 41 -33.65 -18.82 -9.41
N SER A 42 -33.95 -19.23 -10.64
CA SER A 42 -33.93 -20.64 -11.05
C SER A 42 -32.70 -21.00 -11.87
N ILE A 43 -31.93 -22.00 -11.44
CA ILE A 43 -30.69 -22.43 -12.12
C ILE A 43 -30.96 -22.80 -13.58
N LYS A 44 -31.99 -23.63 -13.81
CA LYS A 44 -32.38 -24.17 -15.13
C LYS A 44 -33.01 -23.15 -16.06
N ALA A 45 -33.72 -22.15 -15.54
CA ALA A 45 -34.38 -21.15 -16.38
C ALA A 45 -33.35 -20.28 -17.11
N LYS A 46 -33.62 -19.97 -18.40
CA LYS A 46 -32.78 -19.06 -19.21
C LYS A 46 -33.11 -17.60 -18.87
N GLU A 47 -32.74 -17.16 -17.67
CA GLU A 47 -33.01 -15.84 -17.07
C GLU A 47 -32.22 -14.67 -17.72
N LYS A 48 -32.20 -14.60 -19.06
CA LYS A 48 -31.34 -13.72 -19.88
C LYS A 48 -31.38 -12.22 -19.49
N LYS A 49 -32.48 -11.74 -18.90
CA LYS A 49 -32.66 -10.33 -18.51
C LYS A 49 -32.09 -9.99 -17.13
N SER A 50 -32.15 -10.92 -16.17
CA SER A 50 -31.74 -10.67 -14.76
C SER A 50 -30.39 -11.28 -14.40
N ARG A 51 -30.06 -12.47 -14.93
CA ARG A 51 -28.82 -13.18 -14.61
C ARG A 51 -27.61 -12.43 -15.18
N LYS A 52 -26.60 -12.22 -14.34
CA LYS A 52 -25.24 -11.82 -14.73
C LYS A 52 -24.29 -12.97 -14.40
N VAL A 53 -23.56 -13.43 -15.42
CA VAL A 53 -22.52 -14.45 -15.29
C VAL A 53 -21.18 -13.73 -15.35
N LEU A 54 -20.34 -13.93 -14.34
CA LEU A 54 -19.09 -13.24 -14.13
C LEU A 54 -18.01 -14.27 -13.80
N LYS A 55 -16.75 -13.95 -14.12
CA LYS A 55 -15.59 -14.74 -13.71
C LYS A 55 -14.95 -14.18 -12.44
N VAL A 56 -14.28 -15.05 -11.70
CA VAL A 56 -13.41 -14.67 -10.57
C VAL A 56 -12.04 -14.27 -11.11
N LYS A 57 -11.59 -13.05 -10.81
CA LYS A 57 -10.24 -12.53 -11.10
C LYS A 57 -9.20 -13.13 -10.16
N LYS A 58 -9.55 -13.21 -8.86
CA LYS A 58 -8.71 -13.82 -7.82
C LYS A 58 -9.52 -14.12 -6.54
N SER A 59 -9.15 -15.19 -5.87
CA SER A 59 -9.68 -15.62 -4.58
C SER A 59 -8.75 -15.21 -3.43
N TYR A 60 -9.32 -14.83 -2.29
CA TYR A 60 -8.62 -14.39 -1.09
C TYR A 60 -9.24 -15.08 0.14
N PRO A 61 -8.80 -16.30 0.49
CA PRO A 61 -9.20 -16.94 1.74
C PRO A 61 -8.66 -16.14 2.94
N HIS A 62 -9.36 -16.22 4.07
CA HIS A 62 -8.93 -15.60 5.32
C HIS A 62 -7.58 -16.20 5.78
N PRO A 63 -6.59 -15.38 6.21
CA PRO A 63 -5.22 -15.84 6.47
C PRO A 63 -5.06 -16.80 7.66
N HIS A 64 -6.09 -16.94 8.49
CA HIS A 64 -6.17 -17.95 9.56
C HIS A 64 -7.35 -18.90 9.38
N TYR A 65 -7.75 -19.18 8.13
CA TYR A 65 -8.65 -20.30 7.85
C TYR A 65 -7.92 -21.62 8.14
N ASP A 66 -8.51 -22.45 9.01
CA ASP A 66 -8.06 -23.82 9.27
C ASP A 66 -9.00 -24.83 8.59
N PRO A 67 -8.52 -25.62 7.61
CA PRO A 67 -9.33 -26.62 6.92
C PRO A 67 -9.61 -27.89 7.75
N LYS A 68 -9.03 -28.04 8.95
CA LYS A 68 -9.36 -29.15 9.87
C LYS A 68 -10.53 -28.80 10.79
N THR A 69 -10.49 -27.63 11.42
CA THR A 69 -11.53 -27.19 12.38
C THR A 69 -12.61 -26.32 11.74
N HIS A 70 -12.45 -25.91 10.47
CA HIS A 70 -13.24 -24.86 9.81
C HIS A 70 -13.21 -23.49 10.52
N ALA A 71 -12.25 -23.25 11.43
CA ALA A 71 -12.10 -21.96 12.07
C ALA A 71 -11.79 -20.87 11.04
N ASN A 72 -12.55 -19.77 11.08
CA ASN A 72 -12.47 -18.65 10.13
C ASN A 72 -12.64 -19.06 8.64
N ASP A 73 -13.53 -20.00 8.34
CA ASP A 73 -13.88 -20.44 6.98
C ASP A 73 -14.61 -19.34 6.18
N LEU A 74 -13.83 -18.36 5.72
CA LEU A 74 -14.26 -17.12 5.06
C LEU A 74 -13.34 -16.82 3.87
N MET A 75 -13.91 -16.41 2.74
CA MET A 75 -13.17 -16.03 1.54
C MET A 75 -13.84 -14.90 0.78
N LEU A 76 -13.01 -13.98 0.28
CA LEU A 76 -13.42 -12.94 -0.66
C LEU A 76 -13.03 -13.34 -2.10
N LEU A 77 -14.00 -13.25 -3.01
CA LEU A 77 -13.80 -13.41 -4.44
C LEU A 77 -13.83 -12.04 -5.10
N LYS A 78 -12.72 -11.63 -5.72
CA LYS A 78 -12.65 -10.47 -6.61
C LYS A 78 -13.17 -10.86 -7.98
N LEU A 79 -14.17 -10.13 -8.49
CA LEU A 79 -14.72 -10.33 -9.83
C LEU A 79 -13.82 -9.70 -10.90
N GLU A 80 -13.80 -10.25 -12.12
CA GLU A 80 -13.10 -9.66 -13.28
C GLU A 80 -13.65 -8.28 -13.67
N SER A 81 -14.93 -8.03 -13.44
CA SER A 81 -15.60 -6.77 -13.76
C SER A 81 -16.61 -6.38 -12.68
N SER A 82 -16.84 -5.09 -12.51
CA SER A 82 -17.82 -4.57 -11.54
C SER A 82 -19.24 -4.62 -12.09
N VAL A 83 -20.22 -4.88 -11.22
CA VAL A 83 -21.63 -4.89 -11.58
C VAL A 83 -22.33 -3.56 -11.33
N LYS A 84 -23.29 -3.24 -12.20
CA LYS A 84 -24.31 -2.22 -11.93
C LYS A 84 -25.45 -2.86 -11.15
N GLU A 85 -25.91 -2.20 -10.09
CA GLU A 85 -27.06 -2.66 -9.32
C GLU A 85 -28.37 -2.51 -10.12
N THR A 86 -29.34 -3.36 -9.81
CA THR A 86 -30.65 -3.46 -10.48
C THR A 86 -31.73 -3.86 -9.47
N LYS A 87 -32.95 -4.19 -9.94
CA LYS A 87 -33.99 -4.79 -9.08
C LYS A 87 -33.59 -6.19 -8.57
N THR A 88 -32.77 -6.94 -9.31
CA THR A 88 -32.40 -8.34 -9.01
C THR A 88 -30.96 -8.53 -8.54
N VAL A 89 -30.10 -7.51 -8.67
CA VAL A 89 -28.69 -7.52 -8.24
C VAL A 89 -28.44 -6.29 -7.36
N LYS A 90 -28.12 -6.47 -6.08
CA LYS A 90 -27.76 -5.40 -5.15
C LYS A 90 -26.68 -5.87 -4.18
N CYS A 91 -25.82 -4.97 -3.73
CA CYS A 91 -24.84 -5.28 -2.70
C CYS A 91 -25.51 -5.33 -1.32
N LEU A 92 -25.22 -6.36 -0.51
CA LEU A 92 -25.57 -6.37 0.91
C LEU A 92 -24.47 -5.66 1.69
N LYS A 93 -24.80 -4.52 2.32
CA LYS A 93 -23.87 -3.84 3.22
C LYS A 93 -23.58 -4.73 4.41
N VAL A 94 -22.33 -5.14 4.57
CA VAL A 94 -21.89 -5.86 5.76
C VAL A 94 -21.94 -4.89 6.95
N GLY A 95 -22.73 -5.23 7.97
CA GLY A 95 -22.93 -4.38 9.14
C GLY A 95 -21.74 -4.44 10.11
N ASN A 96 -21.67 -3.51 11.05
CA ASN A 96 -20.64 -3.48 12.09
C ASN A 96 -21.16 -4.09 13.41
N THR A 97 -21.63 -5.34 13.34
CA THR A 97 -22.20 -6.10 14.47
C THR A 97 -21.10 -6.61 15.40
N ASN A 98 -20.75 -5.79 16.39
CA ASN A 98 -19.80 -6.19 17.44
C ASN A 98 -20.42 -7.14 18.49
N THR A 99 -21.74 -7.24 18.53
CA THR A 99 -22.52 -8.07 19.46
C THR A 99 -22.93 -9.39 18.81
N ASP A 100 -22.58 -10.49 19.45
CA ASP A 100 -23.06 -11.83 19.11
C ASP A 100 -24.59 -11.89 19.25
N PRO A 101 -25.34 -12.47 18.29
CA PRO A 101 -26.78 -12.68 18.43
C PRO A 101 -27.10 -13.56 19.64
N ALA A 102 -28.11 -13.16 20.43
CA ALA A 102 -28.55 -13.95 21.57
C ALA A 102 -29.07 -15.33 21.14
N ALA A 103 -28.89 -16.35 21.97
CA ALA A 103 -29.54 -17.64 21.75
C ALA A 103 -31.07 -17.46 21.72
N GLY A 104 -31.75 -18.17 20.82
CA GLY A 104 -33.16 -17.93 20.51
C GLY A 104 -33.41 -16.86 19.43
N THR A 105 -32.39 -16.12 18.97
CA THR A 105 -32.56 -15.19 17.84
C THR A 105 -32.91 -15.96 16.56
N HIS A 106 -34.04 -15.61 15.93
CA HIS A 106 -34.37 -16.12 14.61
C HIS A 106 -33.59 -15.40 13.52
N CYS A 107 -33.01 -16.17 12.60
CA CYS A 107 -32.25 -15.70 11.45
C CYS A 107 -32.72 -16.45 10.19
N THR A 108 -32.60 -15.83 9.02
CA THR A 108 -32.93 -16.48 7.74
C THR A 108 -31.66 -16.90 7.01
N VAL A 109 -31.64 -18.13 6.51
CA VAL A 109 -30.61 -18.66 5.59
C VAL A 109 -31.19 -18.85 4.19
N ALA A 110 -30.34 -18.82 3.16
CA ALA A 110 -30.78 -18.94 1.78
C ALA A 110 -29.71 -19.51 0.84
N GLY A 111 -30.14 -20.22 -0.20
CA GLY A 111 -29.25 -20.81 -1.20
C GLY A 111 -29.96 -21.77 -2.16
N TRP A 112 -29.16 -22.64 -2.79
CA TRP A 112 -29.61 -23.61 -3.81
C TRP A 112 -29.18 -25.04 -3.46
N GLY A 113 -28.79 -25.31 -2.22
CA GLY A 113 -28.37 -26.63 -1.76
C GLY A 113 -29.45 -27.70 -1.85
N ARG A 114 -29.12 -28.90 -1.38
CA ARG A 114 -30.08 -30.01 -1.33
C ARG A 114 -31.22 -29.69 -0.38
N THR A 115 -32.46 -29.91 -0.82
CA THR A 115 -33.66 -29.76 0.03
C THR A 115 -34.00 -31.02 0.83
N ASN A 116 -33.15 -32.05 0.75
CA ASN A 116 -33.22 -33.31 1.47
C ASN A 116 -31.81 -33.91 1.49
N TYR A 117 -31.33 -34.40 2.64
CA TYR A 117 -29.97 -34.90 2.80
C TYR A 117 -29.66 -36.10 1.89
N SER A 118 -30.56 -37.10 1.92
CA SER A 118 -30.45 -38.40 1.25
C SER A 118 -30.52 -38.31 -0.28
N VAL A 119 -31.18 -37.29 -0.83
CA VAL A 119 -31.28 -37.08 -2.28
C VAL A 119 -30.13 -36.19 -2.76
N PRO A 120 -29.24 -36.64 -3.68
CA PRO A 120 -28.10 -35.85 -4.15
C PRO A 120 -28.45 -34.68 -5.08
N LYS A 121 -29.70 -34.18 -5.05
CA LYS A 121 -30.23 -33.15 -5.95
C LYS A 121 -30.28 -31.78 -5.25
N MET A 122 -29.59 -30.80 -5.81
CA MET A 122 -29.71 -29.38 -5.45
C MET A 122 -31.05 -28.78 -5.87
N SER A 123 -31.47 -27.69 -5.22
CA SER A 123 -32.69 -26.99 -5.58
C SER A 123 -32.59 -26.33 -6.96
N ASP A 124 -33.63 -26.51 -7.77
CA ASP A 124 -33.77 -25.86 -9.09
C ASP A 124 -34.09 -24.35 -8.98
N VAL A 125 -34.40 -23.85 -7.77
CA VAL A 125 -34.76 -22.46 -7.42
C VAL A 125 -34.11 -22.01 -6.12
N LEU A 126 -33.90 -20.69 -5.94
CA LEU A 126 -33.37 -20.10 -4.70
C LEU A 126 -34.37 -20.32 -3.55
N MET A 127 -33.97 -21.10 -2.56
CA MET A 127 -34.73 -21.38 -1.34
C MET A 127 -34.28 -20.47 -0.19
N SER A 128 -35.11 -20.35 0.84
CA SER A 128 -34.75 -19.75 2.12
C SER A 128 -35.59 -20.32 3.26
N VAL A 129 -34.99 -20.49 4.43
CA VAL A 129 -35.66 -20.98 5.64
C VAL A 129 -35.19 -20.20 6.87
N ASN A 130 -36.00 -20.18 7.93
CA ASN A 130 -35.58 -19.63 9.21
C ASN A 130 -34.93 -20.69 10.08
N VAL A 131 -33.84 -20.29 10.74
CA VAL A 131 -33.10 -21.05 11.75
C VAL A 131 -33.00 -20.22 13.03
N THR A 132 -32.77 -20.88 14.16
CA THR A 132 -32.68 -20.24 15.48
C THR A 132 -31.25 -20.37 16.00
N VAL A 133 -30.68 -19.28 16.49
CA VAL A 133 -29.31 -19.23 17.05
C VAL A 133 -29.24 -20.04 18.34
N ILE A 134 -28.22 -20.89 18.45
CA ILE A 134 -27.94 -21.73 19.61
C ILE A 134 -26.61 -21.28 20.23
N ALA A 135 -26.56 -21.16 21.56
CA ALA A 135 -25.36 -20.76 22.27
C ALA A 135 -24.19 -21.74 22.00
N ARG A 136 -22.97 -21.23 21.77
CA ARG A 136 -21.78 -22.06 21.52
C ARG A 136 -21.53 -23.10 22.61
N VAL A 137 -21.79 -22.75 23.88
CA VAL A 137 -21.68 -23.69 25.01
C VAL A 137 -22.63 -24.89 24.84
N LYS A 138 -23.85 -24.65 24.35
CA LYS A 138 -24.80 -25.72 24.04
C LYS A 138 -24.34 -26.54 22.81
N CYS A 139 -23.92 -25.91 21.72
CA CYS A 139 -23.43 -26.66 20.54
C CYS A 139 -22.10 -27.42 20.77
N ASN A 140 -21.30 -27.03 21.77
CA ASN A 140 -20.11 -27.78 22.20
C ASN A 140 -20.43 -28.96 23.15
N SER A 141 -21.67 -29.10 23.60
CA SER A 141 -22.08 -30.19 24.50
C SER A 141 -22.25 -31.54 23.76
N PRO A 142 -22.35 -32.67 24.48
CA PRO A 142 -22.61 -33.99 23.90
C PRO A 142 -23.97 -34.13 23.19
N GLU A 143 -24.89 -33.16 23.34
CA GLU A 143 -26.17 -33.10 22.59
C GLU A 143 -25.94 -32.74 21.10
N TYR A 144 -24.75 -32.24 20.73
CA TYR A 144 -24.42 -31.72 19.40
C TYR A 144 -23.02 -32.18 18.93
N TYR A 145 -22.04 -31.27 18.88
CA TYR A 145 -20.70 -31.55 18.35
C TYR A 145 -19.79 -32.24 19.36
N ASN A 146 -20.16 -32.34 20.64
CA ASN A 146 -19.30 -32.91 21.70
C ASN A 146 -17.89 -32.28 21.74
N SER A 147 -17.78 -31.00 21.34
CA SER A 147 -16.53 -30.25 21.16
C SER A 147 -15.57 -30.79 20.08
N ASP A 148 -16.05 -31.59 19.13
CA ASP A 148 -15.29 -32.07 17.96
C ASP A 148 -16.02 -31.76 16.62
N PRO A 149 -15.61 -30.71 15.88
CA PRO A 149 -14.66 -29.67 16.26
C PRO A 149 -15.24 -28.69 17.29
N VAL A 150 -14.36 -28.04 18.07
CA VAL A 150 -14.77 -27.00 19.03
C VAL A 150 -15.39 -25.80 18.30
N ILE A 151 -16.64 -25.47 18.62
CA ILE A 151 -17.34 -24.29 18.10
C ILE A 151 -16.77 -23.02 18.77
N THR A 152 -15.86 -22.35 18.08
CA THR A 152 -15.10 -21.20 18.60
C THR A 152 -15.82 -19.85 18.41
N SER A 153 -15.21 -18.77 18.91
CA SER A 153 -15.70 -17.39 18.73
C SER A 153 -15.61 -16.84 17.31
N SER A 154 -14.98 -17.54 16.36
CA SER A 154 -15.05 -17.22 14.92
C SER A 154 -16.19 -17.95 14.19
N MET A 155 -16.98 -18.75 14.92
CA MET A 155 -18.13 -19.51 14.43
C MET A 155 -19.42 -19.04 15.13
N ILE A 156 -20.58 -19.38 14.58
CA ILE A 156 -21.89 -19.28 15.24
C ILE A 156 -22.73 -20.50 14.82
N CYS A 157 -23.62 -20.96 15.70
CA CYS A 157 -24.40 -22.18 15.56
C CYS A 157 -25.88 -21.83 15.40
N ALA A 158 -26.58 -22.36 14.39
CA ALA A 158 -28.01 -22.12 14.20
C ALA A 158 -28.70 -23.22 13.37
N GLY A 159 -29.89 -23.64 13.78
CA GLY A 159 -30.66 -24.69 13.10
C GLY A 159 -32.13 -24.71 13.51
N SER A 160 -32.70 -25.92 13.62
CA SER A 160 -34.06 -26.15 14.10
C SER A 160 -34.35 -25.48 15.45
N ASP A 161 -35.59 -25.01 15.63
CA ASP A 161 -36.14 -24.56 16.92
C ASP A 161 -36.70 -25.71 17.78
N GLY A 162 -36.53 -26.97 17.34
CA GLY A 162 -37.12 -28.16 17.96
C GLY A 162 -38.53 -28.49 17.47
N LYS A 163 -39.17 -27.65 16.65
CA LYS A 163 -40.54 -27.85 16.14
C LYS A 163 -40.60 -28.15 14.65
N LYS A 164 -39.57 -27.74 13.89
CA LYS A 164 -39.47 -28.01 12.46
C LYS A 164 -38.03 -28.29 12.04
N GLU A 165 -37.87 -29.27 11.14
CA GLU A 165 -36.65 -29.51 10.37
C GLU A 165 -36.29 -28.27 9.54
N THR A 166 -35.28 -27.51 9.97
CA THR A 166 -34.77 -26.32 9.26
C THR A 166 -33.26 -26.20 9.40
N ASP A 167 -32.56 -26.14 8.27
CA ASP A 167 -31.10 -26.02 8.19
C ASP A 167 -30.67 -25.60 6.77
N THR A 168 -29.38 -25.34 6.61
CA THR A 168 -28.66 -25.32 5.32
C THR A 168 -28.16 -26.71 4.94
N CYS A 169 -27.89 -26.98 3.66
CA CYS A 169 -27.33 -28.28 3.26
C CYS A 169 -26.19 -28.14 2.22
N ARG A 170 -25.64 -29.28 1.75
CA ARG A 170 -24.60 -29.33 0.71
C ARG A 170 -25.04 -28.51 -0.52
N GLY A 171 -24.26 -27.47 -0.84
CA GLY A 171 -24.52 -26.48 -1.89
C GLY A 171 -24.87 -25.08 -1.36
N ASP A 172 -25.32 -24.97 -0.10
CA ASP A 172 -25.57 -23.67 0.57
C ASP A 172 -24.32 -23.11 1.25
N SER A 173 -23.22 -23.87 1.33
CA SER A 173 -21.89 -23.45 1.79
C SER A 173 -21.50 -22.08 1.23
N GLY A 174 -21.15 -21.12 2.10
CA GLY A 174 -20.87 -19.73 1.74
C GLY A 174 -22.10 -18.82 1.56
N GLY A 175 -23.32 -19.36 1.61
CA GLY A 175 -24.57 -18.59 1.67
C GLY A 175 -24.73 -17.84 3.00
N PRO A 176 -25.65 -16.85 3.09
CA PRO A 176 -25.75 -15.96 4.24
C PRO A 176 -26.53 -16.53 5.42
N LEU A 177 -26.11 -16.15 6.63
CA LEU A 177 -26.93 -16.14 7.84
C LEU A 177 -27.39 -14.69 8.12
N LEU A 178 -28.71 -14.44 8.06
CA LEU A 178 -29.31 -13.10 8.16
C LEU A 178 -30.16 -12.95 9.43
N CYS A 179 -29.63 -12.32 10.47
CA CYS A 179 -30.38 -12.08 11.72
C CYS A 179 -30.94 -10.65 11.71
N GLY A 180 -32.27 -10.51 11.83
CA GLY A 180 -32.94 -9.19 11.66
C GLY A 180 -32.70 -8.53 10.30
N GLY A 181 -32.31 -9.30 9.27
CA GLY A 181 -31.90 -8.80 7.95
C GLY A 181 -30.44 -8.34 7.85
N ALA A 182 -29.68 -8.31 8.94
CA ALA A 182 -28.24 -8.03 8.94
C ALA A 182 -27.43 -9.32 8.68
N LEU A 183 -26.35 -9.22 7.89
CA LEU A 183 -25.45 -10.34 7.65
C LEU A 183 -24.58 -10.62 8.88
N VAL A 184 -24.79 -11.78 9.50
CA VAL A 184 -24.09 -12.22 10.72
C VAL A 184 -22.99 -13.24 10.42
N GLY A 185 -23.16 -14.06 9.38
CA GLY A 185 -22.21 -15.11 9.03
C GLY A 185 -22.42 -15.69 7.65
N VAL A 186 -21.56 -16.64 7.28
CA VAL A 186 -21.73 -17.47 6.08
C VAL A 186 -21.71 -18.96 6.43
N THR A 187 -22.53 -19.75 5.75
CA THR A 187 -22.65 -21.20 5.95
C THR A 187 -21.30 -21.91 5.80
N SER A 188 -20.87 -22.67 6.80
CA SER A 188 -19.57 -23.37 6.77
C SER A 188 -19.77 -24.89 6.73
N PHE A 189 -20.13 -25.53 7.85
CA PHE A 189 -20.26 -26.98 7.99
C PHE A 189 -21.49 -27.39 8.80
N GLY A 190 -21.80 -28.69 8.82
CA GLY A 190 -22.95 -29.28 9.50
C GLY A 190 -22.76 -30.79 9.65
N ILE A 191 -23.37 -31.39 10.68
CA ILE A 191 -23.49 -32.86 10.80
C ILE A 191 -24.78 -33.26 10.11
N GLU A 192 -24.65 -33.91 8.95
CA GLU A 192 -25.76 -34.17 8.02
C GLU A 192 -26.40 -32.85 7.54
N CYS A 193 -27.73 -32.79 7.35
CA CYS A 193 -28.45 -31.51 7.26
C CYS A 193 -29.94 -31.67 7.57
N GLY A 194 -30.53 -30.69 8.24
CA GLY A 194 -31.99 -30.57 8.42
C GLY A 194 -32.61 -31.38 9.57
N LEU A 195 -31.85 -32.23 10.26
CA LEU A 195 -32.36 -33.01 11.39
C LEU A 195 -32.59 -32.13 12.63
N ILE A 196 -33.66 -32.42 13.37
CA ILE A 196 -33.85 -31.84 14.71
C ILE A 196 -32.75 -32.40 15.62
N GLY A 197 -31.94 -31.50 16.20
CA GLY A 197 -30.74 -31.87 16.97
C GLY A 197 -29.42 -31.60 16.24
N ASN A 198 -29.41 -31.44 14.91
CA ASN A 198 -28.19 -31.13 14.15
C ASN A 198 -28.27 -29.72 13.53
N PRO A 199 -27.73 -28.68 14.20
CA PRO A 199 -27.69 -27.32 13.67
C PRO A 199 -26.47 -27.10 12.77
N GLY A 200 -26.65 -26.35 11.67
CA GLY A 200 -25.53 -25.84 10.89
C GLY A 200 -24.63 -24.88 11.68
N VAL A 201 -23.36 -24.83 11.27
CA VAL A 201 -22.34 -23.92 11.79
C VAL A 201 -21.90 -22.96 10.68
N TYR A 202 -21.81 -21.68 11.04
CA TYR A 202 -21.57 -20.56 10.14
C TYR A 202 -20.33 -19.80 10.62
N SER A 203 -19.48 -19.35 9.69
CA SER A 203 -18.36 -18.47 10.03
C SER A 203 -18.90 -17.09 10.41
N TYR A 204 -18.59 -16.65 11.63
CA TYR A 204 -19.17 -15.45 12.24
C TYR A 204 -18.38 -14.18 11.90
N LEU A 205 -19.10 -13.14 11.44
CA LEU A 205 -18.54 -11.85 11.05
C LEU A 205 -18.30 -10.93 12.26
N SER A 206 -17.46 -11.41 13.19
CA SER A 206 -16.92 -10.60 14.28
C SER A 206 -16.14 -9.38 13.77
N ALA A 207 -15.92 -8.36 14.62
CA ALA A 207 -15.18 -7.14 14.28
C ALA A 207 -13.85 -7.41 13.54
N LYS A 208 -13.06 -8.40 14.00
CA LYS A 208 -11.79 -8.81 13.36
C LYS A 208 -11.99 -9.29 11.91
N GLN A 209 -13.07 -10.03 11.64
CA GLN A 209 -13.40 -10.50 10.30
C GLN A 209 -13.89 -9.36 9.41
N LEU A 210 -14.67 -8.43 9.97
CA LEU A 210 -15.09 -7.22 9.27
C LEU A 210 -13.89 -6.34 8.89
N ASP A 211 -12.89 -6.24 9.76
CA ASP A 211 -11.67 -5.46 9.50
C ASP A 211 -10.78 -6.12 8.45
N TRP A 212 -10.59 -7.45 8.49
CA TRP A 212 -9.94 -8.20 7.40
C TRP A 212 -10.65 -8.00 6.04
N ILE A 213 -11.99 -8.00 6.01
CA ILE A 213 -12.76 -7.72 4.79
C ILE A 213 -12.45 -6.30 4.27
N LYS A 214 -12.55 -5.29 5.15
CA LYS A 214 -12.28 -3.88 4.80
C LYS A 214 -10.85 -3.69 4.28
N GLU A 215 -9.85 -4.26 4.95
CA GLU A 215 -8.44 -4.13 4.59
C GLU A 215 -8.12 -4.83 3.26
N THR A 216 -8.61 -6.05 3.07
CA THR A 216 -8.43 -6.82 1.82
C THR A 216 -9.04 -6.06 0.64
N MET A 217 -10.29 -5.61 0.77
CA MET A 217 -10.96 -4.83 -0.27
C MET A 217 -10.22 -3.49 -0.54
N LYS A 218 -9.76 -2.79 0.51
CA LYS A 218 -9.05 -1.51 0.38
C LYS A 218 -7.69 -1.66 -0.30
N LYS A 219 -6.84 -2.61 0.11
CA LYS A 219 -5.51 -2.86 -0.50
C LYS A 219 -5.61 -3.11 -2.01
N LEU A 220 -6.75 -3.63 -2.46
CA LEU A 220 -6.96 -4.06 -3.85
C LEU A 220 -7.79 -3.07 -4.69
N LEU A 221 -8.56 -2.17 -4.07
CA LEU A 221 -9.04 -0.95 -4.73
C LEU A 221 -7.85 -0.05 -5.13
N HIS A 222 -6.90 0.13 -4.22
CA HIS A 222 -5.61 0.76 -4.50
C HIS A 222 -4.88 0.09 -5.69
N GLN A 223 -4.86 -1.24 -5.75
CA GLN A 223 -4.19 -1.98 -6.83
C GLN A 223 -4.93 -1.97 -8.18
N ASP A 224 -6.25 -1.78 -8.24
CA ASP A 224 -6.96 -1.59 -9.52
C ASP A 224 -6.75 -0.16 -10.07
N ASP A 225 -6.73 0.89 -9.22
CA ASP A 225 -6.35 2.25 -9.62
C ASP A 225 -4.95 2.27 -10.26
N CYS A 226 -4.01 1.47 -9.73
CA CYS A 226 -2.66 1.32 -10.27
C CYS A 226 -2.61 0.86 -11.72
N VAL A 227 -3.44 -0.12 -12.08
CA VAL A 227 -3.51 -0.62 -13.45
C VAL A 227 -3.98 0.51 -14.37
N GLN A 228 -5.00 1.28 -13.96
CA GLN A 228 -5.48 2.42 -14.75
C GLN A 228 -4.41 3.51 -14.97
N TYR A 229 -3.59 3.84 -13.96
CA TYR A 229 -2.47 4.80 -14.14
C TYR A 229 -1.27 4.21 -14.90
N ALA A 230 -1.02 2.90 -14.81
CA ALA A 230 0.00 2.23 -15.59
C ALA A 230 -0.38 2.21 -17.08
N ASP A 231 -1.61 1.81 -17.40
CA ASP A 231 -2.15 1.74 -18.76
C ASP A 231 -2.25 3.12 -19.41
N SER A 232 -2.58 4.17 -18.64
CA SER A 232 -2.59 5.55 -19.15
C SER A 232 -1.21 6.01 -19.60
N CYS A 233 -0.13 5.46 -19.05
CA CYS A 233 1.23 5.74 -19.48
C CYS A 233 1.64 4.93 -20.72
N VAL A 234 1.09 3.73 -20.91
CA VAL A 234 1.34 2.93 -22.14
C VAL A 234 0.78 3.66 -23.37
N SER A 235 -0.40 4.27 -23.27
CA SER A 235 -1.02 5.00 -24.39
C SER A 235 -0.31 6.30 -24.80
N MET A 236 0.67 6.77 -24.01
CA MET A 236 1.53 7.90 -24.39
C MET A 236 2.73 7.50 -25.25
N VAL A 237 3.11 6.22 -25.25
CA VAL A 237 4.15 5.69 -26.15
C VAL A 237 3.51 5.39 -27.51
N ARG A 238 3.32 6.42 -28.33
CA ARG A 238 2.97 6.23 -29.74
C ARG A 238 4.06 5.41 -30.42
N PRO A 239 3.75 4.28 -31.08
CA PRO A 239 4.71 3.63 -31.95
C PRO A 239 5.11 4.59 -33.07
N HIS A 240 6.42 4.70 -33.35
CA HIS A 240 6.84 5.21 -34.65
C HIS A 240 6.34 4.24 -35.73
N PRO A 241 5.67 4.72 -36.79
CA PRO A 241 5.28 3.86 -37.90
C PRO A 241 6.52 3.36 -38.61
N LEU A 242 6.80 2.06 -38.50
CA LEU A 242 7.84 1.40 -39.30
C LEU A 242 7.39 1.38 -40.76
N SER A 243 7.93 2.30 -41.56
CA SER A 243 7.72 2.34 -43.00
C SER A 243 8.28 1.08 -43.66
N SER A 244 7.39 0.21 -44.14
CA SER A 244 7.75 -1.07 -44.75
C SER A 244 7.84 -0.96 -46.27
N THR A 245 9.06 -0.94 -46.80
CA THR A 245 9.28 -1.04 -48.26
C THR A 245 10.60 -1.75 -48.60
N HIS A 246 10.53 -2.58 -49.64
CA HIS A 246 11.62 -3.20 -50.42
C HIS A 246 12.52 -4.30 -49.81
N LYS A 247 12.38 -5.49 -50.41
CA LYS A 247 13.47 -6.42 -50.72
C LYS A 247 14.32 -5.81 -51.85
N ASP A 248 15.64 -6.04 -51.90
CA ASP A 248 16.22 -7.18 -52.64
C ASP A 248 17.74 -7.37 -52.34
N LYS A 249 18.40 -8.27 -53.08
CA LYS A 249 19.71 -8.93 -52.86
C LYS A 249 20.99 -8.07 -52.68
N SER A 250 21.97 -8.77 -52.08
CA SER A 250 23.41 -8.90 -52.45
C SER A 250 24.43 -7.76 -52.31
N VAL A 251 25.49 -8.09 -51.54
CA VAL A 251 26.94 -7.89 -51.80
C VAL A 251 27.45 -6.48 -52.17
N HIS A 252 28.27 -5.89 -51.28
CA HIS A 252 29.69 -5.58 -51.55
C HIS A 252 30.48 -5.23 -50.26
N GLN A 253 31.77 -4.93 -50.40
CA GLN A 253 32.76 -4.78 -49.31
C GLN A 253 33.08 -3.30 -48.98
N GLY A 254 33.67 -3.06 -47.80
CA GLY A 254 34.30 -1.79 -47.39
C GLY A 254 33.63 -1.17 -46.15
N GLY A 255 34.36 -0.56 -45.21
CA GLY A 255 35.82 -0.44 -45.04
C GLY A 255 36.19 0.46 -43.85
N PHE A 256 37.42 0.35 -43.34
CA PHE A 256 38.04 1.15 -42.26
C PHE A 256 37.37 1.03 -40.86
N GLN A 257 37.98 0.38 -39.87
CA GLN A 257 39.16 0.75 -39.07
C GLN A 257 38.94 1.91 -38.09
N CYS A 258 38.89 1.57 -36.79
CA CYS A 258 39.24 2.47 -35.69
C CYS A 258 40.67 2.18 -35.25
N PHE A 259 41.48 3.22 -35.04
CA PHE A 259 42.83 3.09 -34.46
C PHE A 259 42.79 3.35 -32.94
N SER A 260 43.43 2.47 -32.18
CA SER A 260 43.96 2.79 -30.85
C SER A 260 45.26 3.60 -30.98
N PRO A 261 45.74 4.24 -29.90
CA PRO A 261 46.87 3.60 -29.23
C PRO A 261 46.81 3.66 -27.68
N SER A 262 47.69 2.89 -27.05
CA SER A 262 47.91 2.87 -25.60
C SER A 262 49.41 2.68 -25.29
N HIS A 263 49.87 3.21 -24.14
CA HIS A 263 51.20 3.15 -23.48
C HIS A 263 51.73 4.56 -23.15
N GLN A 264 52.62 4.83 -22.19
CA GLN A 264 53.02 4.25 -20.87
C GLN A 264 54.33 4.98 -20.48
N ARG A 265 54.47 5.47 -19.23
CA ARG A 265 55.73 5.64 -18.45
C ARG A 265 56.87 6.52 -19.05
N GLU A 266 57.91 6.98 -18.31
CA GLU A 266 58.42 6.70 -16.93
C GLU A 266 59.21 7.92 -16.35
N ARG A 267 59.61 7.87 -15.05
CA ARG A 267 60.76 8.57 -14.39
C ARG A 267 60.71 10.11 -14.17
N SER A 268 61.46 10.74 -13.22
CA SER A 268 62.29 10.28 -12.07
C SER A 268 62.74 11.43 -11.12
N GLU A 269 62.97 11.12 -9.81
CA GLU A 269 64.01 11.65 -8.86
C GLU A 269 64.16 13.18 -8.55
N GLU A 270 64.74 13.67 -7.43
CA GLU A 270 65.46 13.06 -6.26
C GLU A 270 65.08 13.70 -4.87
N MET A 271 66.01 14.24 -4.05
CA MET A 271 65.87 14.42 -2.57
C MET A 271 66.74 15.58 -1.96
N PHE A 272 67.11 15.53 -0.66
CA PHE A 272 68.04 16.39 0.14
C PHE A 272 67.58 17.87 0.44
N HIS A 273 67.91 18.59 1.54
CA HIS A 273 68.40 18.38 2.95
C HIS A 273 68.41 19.77 3.71
N GLN A 274 68.68 20.03 5.01
CA GLN A 274 68.88 19.29 6.29
C GLN A 274 68.71 20.27 7.52
N ARG A 275 68.54 19.73 8.75
CA ARG A 275 68.93 20.24 10.12
C ARG A 275 68.30 21.47 10.85
N ASP A 276 67.72 21.14 12.02
CA ASP A 276 68.01 21.55 13.42
C ASP A 276 68.12 23.04 13.87
N PHE A 277 67.17 23.48 14.73
CA PHE A 277 67.47 24.05 16.07
C PHE A 277 66.24 23.92 17.01
N THR A 278 66.42 24.02 18.35
CA THR A 278 65.42 23.54 19.34
C THR A 278 65.18 24.48 20.54
N VAL A 279 63.91 24.56 20.97
CA VAL A 279 63.38 25.00 22.29
C VAL A 279 63.67 26.43 22.78
N PHE A 280 62.63 27.26 22.93
CA PHE A 280 62.11 27.65 24.26
C PHE A 280 60.68 28.24 24.19
N LEU A 281 59.99 28.27 25.33
CA LEU A 281 58.55 28.55 25.45
C LEU A 281 58.24 30.05 25.63
N SER A 282 57.11 30.53 25.10
CA SER A 282 55.91 30.83 25.91
C SER A 282 54.83 31.65 25.17
N CYS A 283 53.59 31.56 25.67
CA CYS A 283 52.52 32.57 25.59
C CYS A 283 52.24 33.31 24.26
N LEU A 284 51.33 32.77 23.44
CA LEU A 284 49.94 33.28 23.40
C LEU A 284 49.00 32.31 22.65
N ALA A 285 48.18 31.55 23.39
CA ALA A 285 47.18 30.67 22.80
C ALA A 285 45.88 31.45 22.48
N LEU A 286 45.88 32.23 21.40
CA LEU A 286 44.65 32.80 20.82
C LEU A 286 43.83 31.72 20.10
N VAL A 287 43.31 30.77 20.89
CA VAL A 287 42.28 29.84 20.43
C VAL A 287 41.02 30.65 20.19
N ILE A 288 40.76 30.99 18.93
CA ILE A 288 39.43 31.42 18.50
C ILE A 288 38.51 30.21 18.70
N VAL A 289 37.81 30.17 19.83
CA VAL A 289 36.80 29.14 20.12
C VAL A 289 35.60 29.40 19.21
N GLN A 290 35.70 28.94 17.96
CA GLN A 290 34.55 28.77 17.09
C GLN A 290 33.67 27.68 17.68
N SER A 291 32.73 28.10 18.52
CA SER A 291 31.75 27.26 19.23
C SER A 291 30.73 26.64 18.27
N SER A 292 31.19 25.84 17.31
CA SER A 292 30.41 25.12 16.31
C SER A 292 29.58 24.01 16.96
N HIS A 293 28.46 24.40 17.58
CA HIS A 293 27.47 23.49 18.14
C HIS A 293 26.57 22.92 17.03
N GLY A 294 27.17 22.22 16.07
CA GLY A 294 26.48 21.66 14.91
C GLY A 294 25.48 20.57 15.29
N SER A 295 24.17 20.84 15.12
CA SER A 295 23.13 19.83 15.27
C SER A 295 22.97 19.01 13.98
N GLU A 296 23.95 18.14 13.73
CA GLU A 296 24.32 17.48 12.46
C GLU A 296 23.23 17.01 11.45
N ILE A 297 22.67 15.80 11.56
CA ILE A 297 22.44 14.85 10.43
C ILE A 297 23.79 14.25 10.07
N ILE A 298 23.85 12.92 9.95
CA ILE A 298 25.12 12.19 9.96
C ILE A 298 25.98 12.63 8.76
N GLY A 299 27.06 13.37 9.04
CA GLY A 299 27.94 14.00 8.05
C GLY A 299 27.33 15.19 7.27
N GLY A 300 26.23 15.76 7.75
CA GLY A 300 25.53 16.93 7.21
C GLY A 300 25.97 18.26 7.80
N LYS A 301 25.50 19.37 7.22
CA LYS A 301 25.77 20.75 7.63
C LYS A 301 24.49 21.59 7.67
N GLU A 302 24.52 22.68 8.42
CA GLU A 302 23.41 23.63 8.47
C GLU A 302 23.20 24.28 7.09
N VAL A 303 21.93 24.42 6.72
CA VAL A 303 21.50 25.15 5.52
C VAL A 303 21.52 26.64 5.82
N GLU A 304 22.04 27.46 4.91
CA GLU A 304 21.97 28.92 5.06
C GLU A 304 20.50 29.35 5.27
N PRO A 305 20.15 30.11 6.32
CA PRO A 305 18.76 30.34 6.70
C PRO A 305 17.84 30.77 5.55
N HIS A 306 16.80 29.98 5.32
CA HIS A 306 15.81 30.16 4.24
C HIS A 306 16.32 30.05 2.78
N SER A 307 17.55 29.61 2.54
CA SER A 307 18.11 29.39 1.19
C SER A 307 17.41 28.28 0.38
N LEU A 308 16.66 27.39 1.04
CA LEU A 308 15.80 26.37 0.43
C LEU A 308 14.29 26.70 0.63
N PRO A 309 13.75 27.76 -0.02
CA PRO A 309 12.43 28.33 0.29
C PRO A 309 11.22 27.45 -0.09
N PHE A 310 11.45 26.26 -0.64
CA PHE A 310 10.42 25.26 -0.92
C PHE A 310 10.25 24.23 0.21
N MET A 311 11.13 24.23 1.22
CA MET A 311 11.07 23.26 2.31
C MET A 311 9.82 23.47 3.18
N ALA A 312 9.09 22.38 3.39
CA ALA A 312 7.92 22.32 4.25
C ALA A 312 8.18 21.42 5.45
N LEU A 313 7.85 21.90 6.65
CA LEU A 313 7.84 21.10 7.87
C LEU A 313 6.40 20.67 8.17
N LEU A 314 6.17 19.36 8.29
CA LEU A 314 4.85 18.78 8.45
C LEU A 314 4.59 18.37 9.91
N GLN A 315 3.42 18.75 10.42
CA GLN A 315 3.01 18.55 11.80
C GLN A 315 1.67 17.81 11.86
N LYS A 316 1.65 16.67 12.56
CA LYS A 316 0.42 16.04 13.07
C LYS A 316 0.00 16.76 14.35
N ASP A 317 0.59 16.39 15.48
CA ASP A 317 0.49 17.10 16.76
C ASP A 317 1.81 17.77 17.13
N LYS A 318 2.93 17.12 16.80
CA LYS A 318 4.30 17.66 16.80
C LYS A 318 4.86 17.59 15.36
N PRO A 319 5.94 18.33 15.02
CA PRO A 319 6.68 18.11 13.77
C PRO A 319 7.10 16.64 13.63
N GLN A 320 7.03 16.10 12.41
CA GLN A 320 7.22 14.66 12.18
C GLN A 320 7.89 14.32 10.83
N CYS A 321 7.57 15.06 9.77
CA CYS A 321 8.08 14.83 8.41
C CYS A 321 8.47 16.15 7.72
N GLY A 322 9.28 16.04 6.67
CA GLY A 322 9.50 17.08 5.67
C GLY A 322 8.50 17.00 4.50
N GLY A 323 8.60 17.98 3.61
CA GLY A 323 7.82 18.09 2.37
C GLY A 323 8.42 19.13 1.44
N ILE A 324 7.96 19.14 0.19
CA ILE A 324 8.33 20.11 -0.85
C ILE A 324 7.08 20.89 -1.28
N LEU A 325 7.10 22.21 -1.18
CA LEU A 325 6.11 23.07 -1.81
C LEU A 325 6.31 23.04 -3.34
N ILE A 326 5.37 22.44 -4.07
CA ILE A 326 5.47 22.28 -5.54
C ILE A 326 4.52 23.19 -6.33
N ASP A 327 3.46 23.67 -5.68
CA ASP A 327 2.58 24.75 -6.13
C ASP A 327 2.05 25.49 -4.88
N ARG A 328 1.53 26.70 -5.05
CA ARG A 328 1.04 27.55 -3.95
C ARG A 328 -0.06 26.90 -3.10
N SER A 329 -0.74 25.87 -3.61
CA SER A 329 -1.76 25.09 -2.88
C SER A 329 -1.39 23.62 -2.66
N TRP A 330 -0.19 23.18 -3.02
CA TRP A 330 0.19 21.76 -3.04
C TRP A 330 1.60 21.49 -2.48
N VAL A 331 1.69 20.57 -1.52
CA VAL A 331 2.95 20.04 -0.99
C VAL A 331 3.09 18.57 -1.34
N LEU A 332 4.25 18.17 -1.86
CA LEU A 332 4.66 16.77 -2.06
C LEU A 332 5.40 16.27 -0.82
N THR A 333 5.14 15.02 -0.41
CA THR A 333 5.79 14.35 0.72
C THR A 333 5.69 12.82 0.55
N ALA A 334 6.10 12.04 1.54
CA ALA A 334 5.96 10.58 1.56
C ALA A 334 4.55 10.16 2.04
N ALA A 335 4.02 9.05 1.53
CA ALA A 335 2.71 8.52 1.92
C ALA A 335 2.67 7.96 3.34
N HIS A 336 3.80 7.48 3.87
CA HIS A 336 3.89 7.05 5.28
C HIS A 336 3.73 8.20 6.30
N CYS A 337 3.81 9.46 5.88
CA CYS A 337 3.60 10.64 6.73
C CYS A 337 2.10 10.91 6.98
N THR A 338 1.42 9.97 7.63
CA THR A 338 -0.04 9.99 7.84
C THR A 338 -0.53 11.06 8.82
N ASP A 339 -1.78 11.49 8.63
CA ASP A 339 -2.52 12.45 9.48
C ASP A 339 -1.86 13.81 9.71
N MET A 340 -1.04 14.31 8.78
CA MET A 340 -0.50 15.67 8.86
C MET A 340 -1.63 16.71 8.88
N LYS A 341 -1.71 17.49 9.97
CA LYS A 341 -2.76 18.49 10.21
C LYS A 341 -2.33 19.89 9.75
N LYS A 342 -1.03 20.18 9.80
CA LYS A 342 -0.44 21.48 9.45
C LYS A 342 0.80 21.31 8.57
N VAL A 343 1.01 22.31 7.72
CA VAL A 343 2.22 22.56 6.94
C VAL A 343 2.79 23.90 7.42
N LEU A 344 4.08 23.92 7.75
CA LEU A 344 4.82 25.12 8.09
C LEU A 344 5.86 25.37 6.98
N LEU A 345 5.87 26.57 6.42
CA LEU A 345 6.71 26.98 5.28
C LEU A 345 7.55 28.20 5.64
N GLY A 346 8.74 28.34 5.05
CA GLY A 346 9.65 29.44 5.36
C GLY A 346 10.25 29.34 6.76
N VAL A 347 10.30 28.13 7.31
CA VAL A 347 10.94 27.79 8.57
C VAL A 347 12.45 27.60 8.35
N HIS A 348 13.28 28.02 9.30
CA HIS A 348 14.65 27.53 9.45
C HIS A 348 14.81 26.78 10.78
N SER A 349 14.61 27.45 11.92
CA SER A 349 14.61 26.84 13.26
C SER A 349 13.20 26.51 13.74
N ILE A 350 12.96 25.26 14.16
CA ILE A 350 11.69 24.80 14.73
C ILE A 350 11.31 25.59 15.99
N LYS A 351 12.28 25.88 16.88
CA LYS A 351 12.03 26.61 18.14
C LYS A 351 12.03 28.14 18.01
N ALA A 352 12.69 28.72 17.02
CA ALA A 352 12.74 30.18 16.86
C ALA A 352 11.36 30.78 16.51
N ASP A 353 11.16 32.05 16.86
CA ASP A 353 9.91 32.78 16.63
C ASP A 353 9.88 33.51 15.28
N GLU A 354 9.95 32.74 14.20
CA GLU A 354 10.15 33.20 12.82
C GLU A 354 8.89 33.85 12.18
N LYS A 355 8.09 34.61 12.94
CA LYS A 355 6.77 35.14 12.53
C LYS A 355 6.75 35.87 11.17
N ASN A 356 7.85 36.51 10.79
CA ASN A 356 7.94 37.30 9.56
C ASN A 356 8.25 36.47 8.30
N SER A 357 8.81 35.26 8.44
CA SER A 357 9.12 34.34 7.33
C SER A 357 8.23 33.10 7.31
N ARG A 358 7.68 32.69 8.45
CA ARG A 358 6.91 31.46 8.68
C ARG A 358 5.44 31.58 8.28
N GLN A 359 5.00 30.74 7.34
CA GLN A 359 3.58 30.57 6.99
C GLN A 359 3.05 29.22 7.51
N VAL A 360 2.03 29.26 8.36
CA VAL A 360 1.37 28.06 8.92
C VAL A 360 0.01 27.84 8.25
N ILE A 361 -0.17 26.68 7.63
CA ILE A 361 -1.33 26.33 6.80
C ILE A 361 -1.93 25.02 7.29
N LYS A 362 -3.27 24.92 7.40
CA LYS A 362 -3.94 23.63 7.65
C LYS A 362 -3.94 22.78 6.38
N VAL A 363 -3.77 21.47 6.50
CA VAL A 363 -4.03 20.53 5.39
C VAL A 363 -5.54 20.44 5.18
N LYS A 364 -6.00 20.55 3.92
CA LYS A 364 -7.41 20.38 3.53
C LYS A 364 -7.74 18.91 3.29
N LYS A 365 -6.86 18.22 2.57
CA LYS A 365 -7.02 16.82 2.17
C LYS A 365 -5.68 16.23 1.75
N SER A 366 -5.48 14.97 2.07
CA SER A 366 -4.33 14.16 1.67
C SER A 366 -4.68 13.26 0.49
N TYR A 367 -3.75 13.10 -0.44
CA TYR A 367 -3.83 12.24 -1.62
C TYR A 367 -2.57 11.38 -1.69
N PRO A 368 -2.52 10.23 -0.99
CA PRO A 368 -1.44 9.26 -1.18
C PRO A 368 -1.47 8.72 -2.62
N HIS A 369 -0.32 8.30 -3.13
CA HIS A 369 -0.22 7.62 -4.42
C HIS A 369 -1.05 6.33 -4.38
N PRO A 370 -1.87 6.02 -5.41
CA PRO A 370 -2.76 4.86 -5.39
C PRO A 370 -2.00 3.53 -5.21
N CYS A 371 -0.74 3.46 -5.65
CA CYS A 371 0.12 2.28 -5.56
C CYS A 371 1.09 2.29 -4.39
N TYR A 372 0.85 3.11 -3.36
CA TYR A 372 1.68 3.05 -2.17
C TYR A 372 1.48 1.69 -1.47
N ASP A 373 2.50 0.81 -1.49
CA ASP A 373 2.50 -0.40 -0.67
C ASP A 373 3.20 -0.09 0.67
N PRO A 374 2.49 -0.14 1.81
CA PRO A 374 3.06 0.18 3.13
C PRO A 374 3.96 -0.93 3.71
N VAL A 375 4.16 -2.04 3.00
CA VAL A 375 5.07 -3.14 3.42
C VAL A 375 6.42 -3.01 2.72
N GLU A 376 6.42 -2.88 1.39
CA GLU A 376 7.65 -2.72 0.59
C GLU A 376 8.07 -1.25 0.43
N HIS A 377 7.25 -0.30 0.86
CA HIS A 377 7.40 1.15 0.64
C HIS A 377 7.42 1.57 -0.86
N ASP A 378 6.91 0.73 -1.76
CA ASP A 378 6.84 1.03 -3.19
C ASP A 378 5.88 2.19 -3.46
N ASN A 379 6.28 3.16 -4.29
CA ASN A 379 5.54 4.40 -4.59
C ASN A 379 5.13 5.23 -3.35
N ASP A 380 6.00 5.32 -2.33
CA ASP A 380 5.78 6.12 -1.11
C ASP A 380 5.80 7.65 -1.40
N LEU A 381 4.70 8.15 -1.96
CA LEU A 381 4.48 9.52 -2.38
C LEU A 381 3.08 9.99 -2.00
N MET A 382 2.93 11.24 -1.57
CA MET A 382 1.64 11.84 -1.23
C MET A 382 1.62 13.33 -1.56
N LEU A 383 0.48 13.79 -2.08
CA LEU A 383 0.16 15.20 -2.24
C LEU A 383 -0.76 15.68 -1.10
N LEU A 384 -0.38 16.77 -0.47
CA LEU A 384 -1.19 17.48 0.53
C LEU A 384 -1.79 18.73 -0.13
N LYS A 385 -3.12 18.78 -0.25
CA LYS A 385 -3.84 19.99 -0.66
C LYS A 385 -3.96 20.92 0.54
N LEU A 386 -3.47 22.14 0.39
CA LEU A 386 -3.52 23.16 1.42
C LEU A 386 -4.93 23.75 1.59
N GLY A 387 -5.29 24.16 2.81
CA GLY A 387 -6.56 24.81 3.13
C GLY A 387 -6.72 26.24 2.60
N LYS A 388 -5.59 26.87 2.23
CA LYS A 388 -5.53 28.15 1.51
C LYS A 388 -4.24 28.17 0.67
N SER A 389 -4.25 28.91 -0.43
CA SER A 389 -3.03 29.20 -1.19
C SER A 389 -2.04 30.00 -0.32
N VAL A 390 -0.75 29.70 -0.45
CA VAL A 390 0.34 30.44 0.22
C VAL A 390 0.68 31.71 -0.55
N LYS A 391 1.30 32.67 0.13
CA LYS A 391 1.95 33.82 -0.52
C LYS A 391 3.40 33.44 -0.79
N GLU A 392 3.89 33.63 -2.01
CA GLU A 392 5.31 33.50 -2.28
C GLU A 392 6.07 34.74 -1.79
N THR A 393 7.25 34.54 -1.22
CA THR A 393 8.09 35.56 -0.57
C THR A 393 9.57 35.32 -0.91
N LYS A 394 10.50 35.95 -0.19
CA LYS A 394 11.92 35.55 -0.24
C LYS A 394 12.14 34.14 0.36
N THR A 395 11.38 33.78 1.39
CA THR A 395 11.54 32.56 2.22
C THR A 395 10.57 31.44 1.88
N VAL A 396 9.54 31.69 1.07
CA VAL A 396 8.53 30.70 0.62
C VAL A 396 8.38 30.79 -0.89
N LYS A 397 8.76 29.74 -1.64
CA LYS A 397 8.65 29.66 -3.11
C LYS A 397 8.39 28.22 -3.55
N CYS A 398 7.65 28.04 -4.64
CA CYS A 398 7.38 26.71 -5.17
C CYS A 398 8.59 26.15 -5.93
N LEU A 399 8.99 24.90 -5.66
CA LEU A 399 9.98 24.18 -6.46
C LEU A 399 9.31 23.62 -7.71
N LYS A 400 9.76 24.07 -8.89
CA LYS A 400 9.24 23.59 -10.18
C LYS A 400 9.57 22.11 -10.38
N VAL A 401 8.56 21.25 -10.29
CA VAL A 401 8.68 19.82 -10.64
C VAL A 401 8.82 19.70 -12.15
N GLY A 402 9.82 18.93 -12.61
CA GLY A 402 10.11 18.73 -14.03
C GLY A 402 8.97 18.07 -14.81
N ASN A 403 8.89 18.34 -16.12
CA ASN A 403 7.94 17.64 -16.98
C ASN A 403 8.31 16.17 -17.20
N THR A 404 9.62 15.93 -17.30
CA THR A 404 10.33 14.66 -17.34
C THR A 404 11.54 14.79 -16.42
N ILE A 405 11.98 13.67 -15.84
CA ILE A 405 13.21 13.56 -15.06
C ILE A 405 13.99 12.39 -15.65
N LYS A 406 15.30 12.58 -15.85
CA LYS A 406 16.22 11.50 -16.20
C LYS A 406 16.69 10.82 -14.91
N GLU A 407 16.69 9.50 -14.88
CA GLU A 407 17.24 8.75 -13.76
C GLU A 407 18.75 9.03 -13.68
N PRO A 408 19.28 9.54 -12.56
CA PRO A 408 20.70 9.85 -12.44
C PRO A 408 21.52 8.56 -12.39
N SER A 409 22.67 8.56 -13.05
CA SER A 409 23.60 7.42 -13.03
C SER A 409 24.13 7.15 -11.61
N ALA A 410 24.50 5.90 -11.32
CA ALA A 410 25.30 5.62 -10.13
C ALA A 410 26.59 6.46 -10.12
N GLY A 411 27.00 6.94 -8.94
CA GLY A 411 28.06 7.92 -8.79
C GLY A 411 27.61 9.39 -8.89
N THR A 412 26.36 9.68 -9.30
CA THR A 412 25.84 11.06 -9.30
C THR A 412 25.72 11.58 -7.87
N HIS A 413 26.26 12.77 -7.59
CA HIS A 413 26.03 13.45 -6.31
C HIS A 413 24.69 14.20 -6.31
N CYS A 414 23.96 14.07 -5.21
CA CYS A 414 22.69 14.74 -4.94
C CYS A 414 22.72 15.31 -3.51
N THR A 415 21.92 16.32 -3.24
CA THR A 415 21.74 16.92 -1.91
C THR A 415 20.37 16.54 -1.36
N VAL A 416 20.32 16.18 -0.08
CA VAL A 416 19.07 16.04 0.69
C VAL A 416 19.03 17.10 1.78
N ALA A 417 17.85 17.58 2.14
CA ALA A 417 17.66 18.53 3.23
C ALA A 417 16.43 18.20 4.09
N GLY A 418 16.49 18.52 5.37
CA GLY A 418 15.41 18.26 6.33
C GLY A 418 15.77 18.61 7.77
N TRP A 419 14.86 18.25 8.68
CA TRP A 419 15.02 18.42 10.13
C TRP A 419 15.14 17.06 10.83
N GLY A 420 15.68 16.06 10.14
CA GLY A 420 15.82 14.69 10.63
C GLY A 420 16.66 14.55 11.89
N ARG A 421 16.67 13.33 12.42
CA ARG A 421 17.50 12.98 13.58
C ARG A 421 18.97 13.17 13.27
N THR A 422 19.60 13.91 14.17
CA THR A 422 20.96 14.42 13.99
C THR A 422 22.02 13.35 14.25
N ASN A 423 21.75 12.45 15.20
CA ASN A 423 22.62 11.39 15.67
C ASN A 423 21.75 10.18 16.06
N ASN A 424 22.18 8.95 15.75
CA ASN A 424 21.46 7.73 16.12
C ASN A 424 21.22 7.57 17.63
N ALA A 425 22.08 8.14 18.48
CA ALA A 425 21.96 8.09 19.93
C ALA A 425 20.88 9.03 20.51
N VAL A 426 20.42 10.05 19.76
CA VAL A 426 19.51 11.07 20.27
C VAL A 426 18.19 11.04 19.50
N ALA A 427 17.08 10.79 20.20
CA ALA A 427 15.77 10.58 19.59
C ALA A 427 15.12 11.82 18.94
N LYS A 428 15.84 12.96 18.89
CA LYS A 428 15.35 14.32 18.63
C LYS A 428 15.64 14.75 17.19
N MET A 429 14.68 15.41 16.56
CA MET A 429 14.86 16.14 15.29
C MET A 429 15.90 17.26 15.45
N SER A 430 16.56 17.65 14.36
CA SER A 430 17.32 18.91 14.33
C SER A 430 16.40 20.08 14.65
N ASP A 431 16.95 21.13 15.25
CA ASP A 431 16.20 22.38 15.39
C ASP A 431 16.24 23.20 14.11
N VAL A 432 17.42 23.36 13.53
CA VAL A 432 17.67 24.09 12.28
C VAL A 432 17.59 23.17 11.07
N LEU A 433 17.31 23.74 9.89
CA LEU A 433 17.29 22.99 8.63
C LEU A 433 18.71 22.55 8.28
N MET A 434 18.90 21.24 8.10
CA MET A 434 20.20 20.63 7.79
C MET A 434 20.19 20.06 6.37
N SER A 435 21.37 19.87 5.79
CA SER A 435 21.57 19.27 4.46
C SER A 435 22.80 18.37 4.41
N VAL A 436 22.74 17.34 3.57
CA VAL A 436 23.84 16.40 3.37
C VAL A 436 23.94 16.01 1.89
N ASN A 437 25.17 15.81 1.41
CA ASN A 437 25.41 15.25 0.07
C ASN A 437 25.46 13.72 0.13
N VAL A 438 24.71 13.11 -0.77
CA VAL A 438 24.61 11.66 -0.97
C VAL A 438 24.97 11.32 -2.41
N THR A 439 25.48 10.12 -2.62
CA THR A 439 25.86 9.59 -3.93
C THR A 439 24.87 8.51 -4.33
N VAL A 440 24.38 8.57 -5.57
CA VAL A 440 23.44 7.57 -6.13
C VAL A 440 24.15 6.23 -6.26
N ILE A 441 23.52 5.18 -5.74
CA ILE A 441 24.02 3.80 -5.76
C ILE A 441 23.13 2.99 -6.72
N ALA A 442 23.75 2.12 -7.52
CA ALA A 442 23.02 1.34 -8.51
C ALA A 442 21.97 0.43 -7.85
N ARG A 443 20.77 0.35 -8.45
CA ARG A 443 19.65 -0.47 -7.96
C ARG A 443 20.00 -1.95 -7.80
N VAL A 444 20.87 -2.48 -8.66
CA VAL A 444 21.41 -3.85 -8.54
C VAL A 444 22.29 -4.01 -7.31
N THR A 445 23.14 -3.03 -7.00
CA THR A 445 23.97 -3.00 -5.79
C THR A 445 23.11 -2.90 -4.54
N CYS A 446 22.12 -2.01 -4.49
CA CYS A 446 21.27 -1.91 -3.30
C CYS A 446 20.41 -3.16 -3.05
N ASN A 447 20.08 -3.95 -4.07
CA ASN A 447 19.38 -5.23 -3.91
C ASN A 447 20.32 -6.41 -3.53
N SER A 448 21.64 -6.25 -3.58
CA SER A 448 22.60 -7.34 -3.34
C SER A 448 22.60 -7.83 -1.88
N PRO A 449 23.14 -9.03 -1.59
CA PRO A 449 23.15 -9.61 -0.23
C PRO A 449 23.84 -8.73 0.81
N GLU A 450 24.85 -7.95 0.42
CA GLU A 450 25.60 -7.04 1.29
C GLU A 450 24.79 -5.79 1.65
N TYR A 451 23.84 -5.39 0.80
CA TYR A 451 22.95 -4.25 0.97
C TYR A 451 21.57 -4.71 1.47
N TYR A 452 20.46 -4.46 0.78
CA TYR A 452 19.12 -4.81 1.26
C TYR A 452 18.78 -6.31 1.13
N ASN A 453 19.60 -7.11 0.42
CA ASN A 453 19.34 -8.53 0.16
C ASN A 453 17.92 -8.78 -0.38
N SER A 454 17.47 -7.88 -1.26
CA SER A 454 16.11 -7.83 -1.83
C SER A 454 14.98 -7.85 -0.79
N LYS A 455 15.20 -7.29 0.41
CA LYS A 455 14.23 -7.20 1.52
C LYS A 455 14.25 -5.80 2.19
N PRO A 456 13.40 -4.84 1.76
CA PRO A 456 12.48 -4.92 0.62
C PRO A 456 13.20 -4.92 -0.73
N VAL A 457 12.47 -5.21 -1.81
CA VAL A 457 13.03 -5.12 -3.17
C VAL A 457 13.07 -3.66 -3.61
N ILE A 458 14.26 -3.13 -3.92
CA ILE A 458 14.42 -1.77 -4.43
C ILE A 458 13.96 -1.73 -5.90
N THR A 459 12.75 -1.20 -6.13
CA THR A 459 12.05 -1.24 -7.43
C THR A 459 12.47 -0.09 -8.36
N SER A 460 11.92 -0.06 -9.58
CA SER A 460 12.03 1.08 -10.51
C SER A 460 11.16 2.30 -10.13
N SER A 461 10.33 2.21 -9.09
CA SER A 461 9.69 3.37 -8.46
C SER A 461 10.60 4.04 -7.41
N MET A 462 11.72 3.39 -7.04
CA MET A 462 12.66 3.83 -6.02
C MET A 462 14.01 4.22 -6.62
N ILE A 463 14.76 5.07 -5.89
CA ILE A 463 16.18 5.33 -6.09
C ILE A 463 16.91 5.17 -4.75
N CYS A 464 18.18 4.76 -4.82
CA CYS A 464 19.03 4.46 -3.66
C CYS A 464 20.21 5.45 -3.63
N ALA A 465 20.46 6.13 -2.49
CA ALA A 465 21.58 7.07 -2.38
C ALA A 465 22.04 7.29 -0.92
N GLY A 466 23.35 7.35 -0.72
CA GLY A 466 23.95 7.54 0.61
C GLY A 466 25.45 7.82 0.53
N SER A 467 26.22 7.25 1.45
CA SER A 467 27.69 7.31 1.47
C SER A 467 28.36 6.97 0.13
N ASP A 468 29.45 7.66 -0.19
CA ASP A 468 30.39 7.34 -1.27
C ASP A 468 31.39 6.23 -0.91
N GLY A 469 31.28 5.65 0.29
CA GLY A 469 32.24 4.69 0.86
C GLY A 469 33.40 5.33 1.62
N LYS A 470 33.57 6.66 1.59
CA LYS A 470 34.66 7.39 2.26
C LYS A 470 34.21 8.19 3.48
N LYS A 471 32.94 8.62 3.52
CA LYS A 471 32.32 9.27 4.68
C LYS A 471 30.96 8.66 4.99
N ASN A 472 30.63 8.46 6.26
CA ASN A 472 29.28 8.07 6.66
C ASN A 472 28.33 9.28 6.46
N THR A 473 27.62 9.31 5.33
CA THR A 473 26.56 10.29 5.04
C THR A 473 25.26 9.59 4.69
N ASP A 474 24.15 10.05 5.29
CA ASP A 474 22.82 9.45 5.08
C ASP A 474 21.69 10.37 5.59
N THR A 475 20.47 10.06 5.17
CA THR A 475 19.22 10.61 5.72
C THR A 475 18.81 9.94 7.03
N CYS A 476 17.91 10.57 7.80
CA CYS A 476 17.42 9.96 9.03
C CYS A 476 15.94 10.26 9.34
N ARG A 477 15.40 9.62 10.39
CA ARG A 477 14.00 9.78 10.80
C ARG A 477 13.66 11.26 11.03
N GLY A 478 12.70 11.78 10.28
CA GLY A 478 12.30 13.19 10.26
C GLY A 478 12.66 13.93 8.96
N ASP A 479 13.59 13.39 8.16
CA ASP A 479 13.82 13.82 6.76
C ASP A 479 12.79 13.20 5.80
N SER A 480 12.06 12.17 6.24
CA SER A 480 10.90 11.57 5.57
C SER A 480 10.02 12.61 4.86
N GLY A 481 9.81 12.45 3.56
CA GLY A 481 9.06 13.41 2.74
C GLY A 481 9.86 14.61 2.21
N GLY A 482 11.10 14.81 2.67
CA GLY A 482 12.02 15.83 2.15
C GLY A 482 12.63 15.45 0.78
N PRO A 483 13.24 16.42 0.08
CA PRO A 483 13.68 16.28 -1.32
C PRO A 483 15.01 15.53 -1.49
N LEU A 484 15.13 14.77 -2.58
CA LEU A 484 16.42 14.39 -3.19
C LEU A 484 16.67 15.28 -4.41
N LEU A 485 17.69 16.14 -4.33
CA LEU A 485 18.03 17.13 -5.37
C LEU A 485 19.32 16.74 -6.10
N CYS A 486 19.25 16.32 -7.36
CA CYS A 486 20.42 15.99 -8.17
C CYS A 486 20.64 17.08 -9.22
N GLY A 487 21.81 17.75 -9.21
CA GLY A 487 22.05 18.91 -10.08
C GLY A 487 21.04 20.05 -9.90
N GLY A 488 20.47 20.20 -8.70
CA GLY A 488 19.39 21.15 -8.39
C GLY A 488 17.98 20.72 -8.82
N ALA A 489 17.83 19.65 -9.61
CA ALA A 489 16.52 19.12 -9.98
C ALA A 489 15.97 18.17 -8.90
N LEU A 490 14.69 18.29 -8.57
CA LEU A 490 13.99 17.34 -7.68
C LEU A 490 13.85 16.00 -8.38
N VAL A 491 14.63 14.99 -7.96
CA VAL A 491 14.63 13.63 -8.52
C VAL A 491 13.77 12.68 -7.69
N GLY A 492 13.70 12.87 -6.37
CA GLY A 492 13.00 11.95 -5.48
C GLY A 492 12.53 12.57 -4.17
N VAL A 493 11.86 11.75 -3.37
CA VAL A 493 11.30 12.08 -2.05
C VAL A 493 11.78 11.05 -1.04
N THR A 494 12.35 11.49 0.08
CA THR A 494 12.94 10.64 1.13
C THR A 494 11.89 9.71 1.73
N SER A 495 12.12 8.40 1.67
CA SER A 495 11.13 7.39 2.08
C SER A 495 11.61 6.60 3.30
N PHE A 496 12.63 5.74 3.16
CA PHE A 496 13.05 4.84 4.25
C PHE A 496 14.56 4.57 4.28
N GLY A 497 15.01 4.01 5.40
CA GLY A 497 16.36 3.48 5.61
C GLY A 497 16.39 2.62 6.87
N ILE A 498 17.14 1.51 6.88
CA ILE A 498 17.13 0.54 8.00
C ILE A 498 17.76 1.13 9.27
N LYS A 499 18.88 1.83 9.14
CA LYS A 499 19.51 2.66 10.17
C LYS A 499 20.29 3.78 9.47
N CYS A 500 20.26 4.98 10.03
CA CYS A 500 20.91 6.14 9.46
C CYS A 500 22.44 5.99 9.52
N GLY A 501 23.14 6.32 8.44
CA GLY A 501 24.60 6.49 8.42
C GLY A 501 25.39 5.22 8.14
N LEU A 502 24.75 4.14 7.70
CA LEU A 502 25.41 2.87 7.36
C LEU A 502 25.72 2.81 5.86
N ILE A 503 27.01 2.76 5.49
CA ILE A 503 27.48 2.67 4.09
C ILE A 503 26.74 1.58 3.29
N LYS A 504 26.53 0.41 3.89
CA LYS A 504 25.83 -0.74 3.26
C LYS A 504 24.30 -0.75 3.45
N LYS A 505 23.70 0.24 4.11
CA LYS A 505 22.23 0.38 4.25
C LYS A 505 21.79 1.84 3.95
N PRO A 506 22.15 2.39 2.77
CA PRO A 506 21.88 3.77 2.40
C PRO A 506 20.37 4.07 2.35
N GLY A 507 20.01 5.35 2.48
CA GLY A 507 18.65 5.84 2.28
C GLY A 507 18.05 5.48 0.92
N VAL A 508 16.74 5.26 0.94
CA VAL A 508 15.90 4.95 -0.22
C VAL A 508 14.82 6.03 -0.36
N TYR A 509 14.62 6.46 -1.60
CA TYR A 509 13.77 7.59 -1.96
C TYR A 509 12.80 7.14 -3.05
N SER A 510 11.56 7.61 -2.98
CA SER A 510 10.60 7.47 -4.07
C SER A 510 11.06 8.30 -5.26
N TYR A 511 11.35 7.65 -6.39
CA TYR A 511 11.86 8.26 -7.61
C TYR A 511 10.72 8.85 -8.45
N LEU A 512 10.84 10.13 -8.81
CA LEU A 512 9.86 10.86 -9.62
C LEU A 512 9.97 10.52 -11.12
N SER A 513 9.77 9.24 -11.45
CA SER A 513 9.67 8.76 -12.83
C SER A 513 8.51 9.41 -13.58
N ALA A 514 8.49 9.29 -14.91
CA ALA A 514 7.42 9.83 -15.76
C ALA A 514 5.99 9.41 -15.32
N LYS A 515 5.83 8.21 -14.72
CA LYS A 515 4.56 7.75 -14.14
C LYS A 515 4.15 8.59 -12.93
N GLN A 516 5.07 8.84 -12.00
CA GLN A 516 4.82 9.68 -10.82
C GLN A 516 4.54 11.13 -11.20
N LEU A 517 5.30 11.67 -12.17
CA LEU A 517 5.09 13.01 -12.71
C LEU A 517 3.71 13.15 -13.36
N HIS A 518 3.21 12.12 -14.03
CA HIS A 518 1.84 12.09 -14.56
C HIS A 518 0.80 12.06 -13.43
N TRP A 519 0.96 11.18 -12.43
CA TRP A 519 0.06 11.11 -11.27
C TRP A 519 -0.03 12.45 -10.52
N ILE A 520 1.11 13.12 -10.27
CA ILE A 520 1.14 14.43 -9.61
C ILE A 520 0.26 15.43 -10.38
N LYS A 521 0.53 15.59 -11.68
CA LYS A 521 -0.21 16.52 -12.56
C LYS A 521 -1.71 16.21 -12.62
N MET A 522 -2.09 14.93 -12.68
CA MET A 522 -3.49 14.53 -12.77
C MET A 522 -4.23 14.69 -11.45
N THR A 523 -3.59 14.40 -10.31
CA THR A 523 -4.18 14.59 -8.97
C THR A 523 -4.40 16.07 -8.66
N MET A 524 -3.46 16.93 -9.02
CA MET A 524 -3.62 18.39 -8.91
C MET A 524 -4.81 18.86 -9.75
N LYS A 525 -4.81 18.57 -11.06
CA LYS A 525 -5.91 18.95 -11.98
C LYS A 525 -7.29 18.45 -11.55
N LYS A 526 -7.41 17.18 -11.12
CA LYS A 526 -8.69 16.53 -10.74
C LYS A 526 -9.35 17.10 -9.47
N SER A 527 -8.72 18.04 -8.77
CA SER A 527 -9.29 18.61 -7.54
C SER A 527 -9.08 20.12 -7.37
N ASP A 528 -8.62 20.77 -8.45
CA ASP A 528 -8.78 22.19 -8.73
C ASP A 528 -9.91 22.44 -9.77
N ALA A 529 -10.66 21.37 -10.09
CA ALA A 529 -11.96 21.33 -10.76
C ALA A 529 -12.97 20.60 -9.85
#